data_AF-A0A3S5CH66-F1
#
_entry.id   AF-A0A3S5CH66-F1
#
_cell.length_a   1.000
_cell.length_b   1.000
_cell.length_c   1.000
_cell.angle_alpha   90.00
_cell.angle_beta   90.00
_cell.angle_gamma   90.00
#
_symmetry.space_group_name_H-M   'P 1'
#
loop_
_entity.id
_entity.type
_entity.pdbx_description
1 polymer ?
#
loop_
_entity_poly.entity_id
_entity_poly.type
_entity_poly.pdbx_seq_one_letter_code
_entity_poly.pdbx_strand_id
1 'polypeptide(L)'
;MADYLQPPIIFPRNIPYSWMVPLVYSAVRDYIDHCYRFSDHIFLACTDLEDSVTRATNALFSDSLSVALLHAIRKAESNLLRLIQLSVNVDELESACFHLEAYIQGLVNTKEDVMTRAKEDGGNIDEVVKGAPTTSGGLQRTRLHGHALFKDIRAQAESQIYANINARVDEFLGLASYEGILLTTSTGGMTDSAGDQTATILETATLGGPAAAGSRARAGNPLKPVVPSEYIVDMMAWLATTFRAFTNLPVKVAQTACLTACKHIASSLQNQILGPNVKAVSESALRQISSDLAECESFARSKPVPDVDTSMLILIFADLRMLIDLVLLDDWAVFLTGYSNSRGSMRWLLRLVAGASYFRRLLGSAVSVKPY
;
A
#
# COMPACT_ATOMS: atom_id res chain seq x y z
N MET A 1 32.23 34.76 -1.44
CA MET A 1 32.00 34.28 -0.07
C MET A 1 30.56 34.62 0.29
N ALA A 2 29.61 33.77 -0.12
CA ALA A 2 28.22 33.89 0.29
C ALA A 2 28.04 32.91 1.45
N ASP A 3 27.98 33.44 2.67
CA ASP A 3 27.76 32.66 3.87
C ASP A 3 26.41 31.96 3.80
N TYR A 4 26.46 30.63 3.87
CA TYR A 4 25.31 29.78 4.14
C TYR A 4 24.83 30.06 5.57
N LEU A 5 24.04 31.12 5.75
CA LEU A 5 23.26 31.31 6.97
C LEU A 5 22.25 30.16 7.05
N GLN A 6 22.57 29.13 7.84
CA GLN A 6 21.62 28.10 8.20
C GLN A 6 20.36 28.77 8.77
N PRO A 7 19.15 28.35 8.35
CA PRO A 7 17.92 28.94 8.86
C PRO A 7 17.86 28.81 10.39
N PRO A 8 17.31 29.81 11.10
CA PRO A 8 17.32 29.86 12.56
C PRO A 8 16.64 28.63 13.16
N ILE A 9 17.27 28.03 14.17
CA ILE A 9 16.81 26.81 14.82
C ILE A 9 15.59 27.15 15.69
N ILE A 10 14.40 26.77 15.25
CA ILE A 10 13.13 26.99 15.97
C ILE A 10 12.85 25.78 16.87
N PHE A 11 12.67 26.03 18.16
CA PHE A 11 12.27 25.03 19.15
C PHE A 11 10.75 25.06 19.40
N PRO A 12 10.14 23.93 19.80
CA PRO A 12 10.76 22.64 20.10
C PRO A 12 10.96 21.75 18.86
N ARG A 13 12.11 21.07 18.76
CA ARG A 13 12.34 20.04 17.74
C ARG A 13 11.54 18.79 18.11
N ASN A 14 10.66 18.35 17.21
CA ASN A 14 10.05 17.03 17.33
C ASN A 14 11.05 15.98 16.84
N ILE A 15 11.35 15.02 17.70
CA ILE A 15 12.11 13.82 17.35
C ILE A 15 11.15 12.90 16.58
N PRO A 16 11.57 12.31 15.44
CA PRO A 16 10.66 11.53 14.59
C PRO A 16 10.26 10.18 15.23
N TYR A 17 11.03 9.70 16.20
CA TYR A 17 10.80 8.46 16.91
C TYR A 17 10.31 8.68 18.34
N SER A 18 9.58 7.69 18.86
CA SER A 18 9.07 7.63 20.23
C SER A 18 10.13 7.19 21.22
N TRP A 19 9.85 7.36 22.52
CA TRP A 19 10.66 6.90 23.64
C TRP A 19 10.95 5.39 23.66
N MET A 20 10.20 4.61 22.87
CA MET A 20 10.47 3.20 22.61
C MET A 20 11.92 2.98 22.12
N VAL A 21 12.43 3.84 21.24
CA VAL A 21 13.75 3.65 20.61
C VAL A 21 14.88 3.78 21.64
N PRO A 22 14.99 4.88 22.41
CA PRO A 22 16.00 4.99 23.48
C PRO A 22 15.91 3.87 24.52
N LEU A 23 14.69 3.46 24.90
CA LEU A 23 14.49 2.40 25.89
C LEU A 23 15.01 1.05 25.40
N VAL A 24 14.62 0.64 24.18
CA VAL A 24 15.08 -0.62 23.59
C VAL A 24 16.60 -0.59 23.40
N TYR A 25 17.15 0.51 22.89
CA TYR A 25 18.60 0.65 22.72
C TYR A 25 19.35 0.53 24.05
N SER A 26 18.91 1.21 25.11
CA SER A 26 19.53 1.12 26.43
C SER A 26 19.44 -0.30 26.98
N ALA A 27 18.28 -0.95 26.89
CA ALA A 27 18.10 -2.32 27.40
C ALA A 27 19.02 -3.32 26.68
N VAL A 28 19.18 -3.19 25.35
CA VAL A 28 20.10 -4.03 24.57
C VAL A 28 21.55 -3.75 24.95
N ARG A 29 21.95 -2.48 25.08
CA ARG A 29 23.31 -2.11 25.52
C ARG A 29 23.62 -2.66 26.90
N ASP A 30 22.68 -2.55 27.83
CA ASP A 30 22.85 -3.04 29.19
C ASP A 30 22.97 -4.57 29.19
N TYR A 31 22.19 -5.30 28.38
CA TYR A 31 22.37 -6.75 28.18
C TYR A 31 23.76 -7.10 27.63
N ILE A 32 24.25 -6.36 26.63
CA ILE A 32 25.60 -6.54 26.08
C ILE A 32 26.67 -6.37 27.17
N ASP A 33 26.55 -5.36 28.04
CA ASP A 33 27.47 -5.15 29.16
C ASP A 33 27.47 -6.32 30.14
N HIS A 34 26.29 -6.87 30.46
CA HIS A 34 26.19 -8.06 31.31
C HIS A 34 26.80 -9.30 30.65
N CYS A 35 26.58 -9.52 29.35
CA CYS A 35 27.19 -10.62 28.60
C CYS A 35 28.72 -10.49 28.53
N TYR A 36 29.23 -9.27 28.36
CA TYR A 36 30.66 -8.99 28.34
C TYR A 36 31.29 -9.29 29.70
N ARG A 37 30.74 -8.75 30.80
CA ARG A 37 31.23 -9.00 32.17
C ARG A 37 31.21 -10.49 32.52
N PHE A 38 30.13 -11.18 32.17
CA PHE A 38 30.03 -12.63 32.38
C PHE A 38 31.13 -13.39 31.63
N SER A 39 31.36 -13.05 30.37
CA SER A 39 32.35 -13.71 29.52
C SER A 39 33.79 -13.35 29.89
N ASP A 40 34.02 -12.18 30.47
CA ASP A 40 35.34 -11.77 30.98
C ASP A 40 35.78 -12.64 32.16
N HIS A 41 34.86 -13.01 33.05
CA HIS A 41 35.12 -13.92 34.15
C HIS A 41 35.53 -15.35 33.71
N ILE A 42 35.30 -15.72 32.45
CA ILE A 42 35.61 -17.05 31.91
C ILE A 42 36.99 -17.06 31.21
N PHE A 43 37.74 -15.94 31.20
CA PHE A 43 39.09 -15.81 30.59
C PHE A 43 39.16 -16.17 29.09
N LEU A 44 38.11 -15.87 28.31
CA LEU A 44 38.12 -16.10 26.87
C LEU A 44 39.13 -15.20 26.14
N ALA A 45 39.71 -15.71 25.05
CA ALA A 45 40.44 -14.91 24.06
C ALA A 45 39.53 -13.83 23.45
N CYS A 46 40.11 -12.72 22.97
CA CYS A 46 39.34 -11.57 22.49
C CYS A 46 38.40 -11.89 21.32
N THR A 47 38.83 -12.77 20.40
CA THR A 47 38.00 -13.27 19.30
C THR A 47 36.82 -14.11 19.79
N ASP A 48 37.07 -15.01 20.76
CA ASP A 48 36.04 -15.89 21.29
C ASP A 48 35.03 -15.12 22.15
N LEU A 49 35.49 -14.06 22.82
CA LEU A 49 34.67 -13.11 23.56
C LEU A 49 33.74 -12.33 22.63
N GLU A 50 34.30 -11.75 21.56
CA GLU A 50 33.53 -11.02 20.55
C GLU A 50 32.44 -11.90 19.94
N ASP A 51 32.79 -13.13 19.55
CA ASP A 51 31.86 -14.10 19.00
C ASP A 51 30.79 -14.54 20.02
N SER A 52 31.15 -14.74 21.28
CA SER A 52 30.22 -15.09 22.35
C SER A 52 29.18 -13.98 22.57
N VAL A 53 29.64 -12.74 22.76
CA VAL A 53 28.77 -11.57 22.97
C VAL A 53 27.88 -11.32 21.76
N THR A 54 28.43 -11.44 20.54
CA THR A 54 27.66 -11.28 19.31
C THR A 54 26.58 -12.35 19.17
N ARG A 55 26.91 -13.63 19.42
CA ARG A 55 25.93 -14.72 19.41
C ARG A 55 24.83 -14.52 20.45
N ALA A 56 25.19 -14.15 21.68
CA ALA A 56 24.21 -13.90 22.75
C ALA A 56 23.29 -12.72 22.42
N THR A 57 23.81 -11.67 21.79
CA THR A 57 23.04 -10.50 21.36
C THR A 57 22.10 -10.86 20.21
N ASN A 58 22.57 -11.65 19.24
CA ASN A 58 21.74 -12.15 18.14
C ASN A 58 20.62 -13.09 18.62
N ALA A 59 20.88 -13.89 19.65
CA ALA A 59 19.85 -14.70 20.30
C ALA A 59 18.80 -13.82 20.99
N LEU A 60 19.21 -12.78 21.73
CA LEU A 60 18.27 -11.81 22.33
C LEU A 60 17.36 -11.17 21.26
N PHE A 61 17.95 -10.76 20.13
CA PHE A 61 17.19 -10.18 19.03
C PHE A 61 16.15 -11.17 18.49
N SER A 62 16.57 -12.37 18.15
CA SER A 62 15.69 -13.38 17.54
C SER A 62 14.62 -13.90 18.52
N ASP A 63 14.98 -14.20 19.76
CA ASP A 63 14.10 -14.94 20.68
C ASP A 63 13.18 -14.04 21.50
N SER A 64 13.58 -12.79 21.75
CA SER A 64 12.84 -11.88 22.63
C SER A 64 12.37 -10.63 21.89
N LEU A 65 13.30 -9.89 21.27
CA LEU A 65 12.96 -8.60 20.67
C LEU A 65 12.07 -8.75 19.44
N SER A 66 12.32 -9.77 18.60
CA SER A 66 11.48 -10.08 17.46
C SER A 66 10.03 -10.34 17.89
N VAL A 67 9.85 -11.18 18.91
CA VAL A 67 8.53 -11.59 19.43
C VAL A 67 7.80 -10.39 20.01
N ALA A 68 8.49 -9.55 20.79
CA ALA A 68 7.92 -8.36 21.39
C ALA A 68 7.44 -7.34 20.33
N LEU A 69 8.26 -7.08 19.30
CA LEU A 69 7.92 -6.15 18.22
C LEU A 69 6.81 -6.68 17.32
N LEU A 70 6.81 -7.97 17.01
CA LEU A 70 5.72 -8.60 16.25
C LEU A 70 4.40 -8.57 17.03
N HIS A 71 4.44 -8.78 18.35
CA HIS A 71 3.26 -8.61 19.19
C HIS A 71 2.78 -7.15 19.20
N ALA A 72 3.69 -6.18 19.22
CA ALA A 72 3.35 -4.77 19.12
C ALA A 72 2.68 -4.41 17.78
N ILE A 73 3.14 -4.98 16.66
CA ILE A 73 2.50 -4.83 15.35
C ILE A 73 1.07 -5.38 15.39
N ARG A 74 0.88 -6.62 15.86
CA ARG A 74 -0.46 -7.24 15.97
C ARG A 74 -1.40 -6.39 16.83
N LYS A 75 -0.93 -5.87 17.96
CA LYS A 75 -1.73 -4.99 18.82
C LYS A 75 -2.08 -3.64 18.17
N ALA A 76 -1.28 -3.19 17.21
CA ALA A 76 -1.49 -1.95 16.48
C ALA A 76 -2.23 -2.12 15.14
N GLU A 77 -2.65 -3.33 14.77
CA GLU A 77 -3.17 -3.67 13.43
C GLU A 77 -4.32 -2.78 12.92
N SER A 78 -5.20 -2.33 13.82
CA SER A 78 -6.34 -1.49 13.49
C SER A 78 -6.05 0.01 13.52
N ASN A 79 -4.89 0.42 14.07
CA ASN A 79 -4.56 1.82 14.26
C ASN A 79 -3.39 2.25 13.37
N LEU A 80 -3.74 2.83 12.22
CA LEU A 80 -2.81 3.30 11.20
C LEU A 80 -1.72 4.22 11.76
N LEU A 81 -2.06 5.19 12.62
CA LEU A 81 -1.08 6.11 13.23
C LEU A 81 -0.05 5.37 14.09
N ARG A 82 -0.48 4.35 14.85
CA ARG A 82 0.43 3.55 15.67
C ARG A 82 1.36 2.69 14.82
N LEU A 83 0.86 2.10 13.73
CA LEU A 83 1.69 1.33 12.79
C LEU A 83 2.75 2.20 12.13
N ILE A 84 2.38 3.41 11.71
CA ILE A 84 3.33 4.37 11.11
C ILE A 84 4.41 4.75 12.11
N GLN A 85 4.03 5.13 13.34
CA GLN A 85 5.03 5.47 14.35
C GLN A 85 5.92 4.28 14.71
N LEU A 86 5.37 3.06 14.74
CA LEU A 86 6.16 1.84 14.98
C LEU A 86 7.14 1.57 13.84
N SER A 87 6.73 1.73 12.58
CA SER A 87 7.60 1.62 11.41
C SER A 87 8.78 2.60 11.49
N VAL A 88 8.53 3.87 11.82
CA VAL A 88 9.57 4.89 12.03
C VAL A 88 10.50 4.53 13.19
N ASN A 89 9.95 4.05 14.30
CA ASN A 89 10.77 3.65 15.43
C ASN A 89 11.68 2.46 15.10
N VAL A 90 11.18 1.49 14.34
CA VAL A 90 11.96 0.31 13.91
C VAL A 90 13.02 0.70 12.88
N ASP A 91 12.74 1.66 12.01
CA ASP A 91 13.71 2.26 11.07
C ASP A 91 14.89 2.93 11.80
N GLU A 92 14.60 3.68 12.87
CA GLU A 92 15.64 4.27 13.70
C GLU A 92 16.42 3.19 14.47
N LEU A 93 15.76 2.15 14.98
CA LEU A 93 16.44 1.03 15.64
C LEU A 93 17.36 0.26 14.68
N GLU A 94 16.94 0.08 13.42
CA GLU A 94 17.75 -0.50 12.35
C GLU A 94 19.01 0.33 12.11
N SER A 95 18.89 1.65 12.11
CA SER A 95 20.03 2.58 11.99
C SER A 95 20.92 2.54 13.23
N ALA A 96 20.33 2.42 14.41
CA ALA A 96 21.06 2.35 15.68
C ALA A 96 21.86 1.05 15.87
N CYS A 97 21.56 -0.02 15.12
CA CYS A 97 22.37 -1.25 15.12
C CYS A 97 23.84 -0.99 14.80
N PHE A 98 24.14 -0.03 13.92
CA PHE A 98 25.52 0.33 13.59
C PHE A 98 26.29 0.82 14.84
N HIS A 99 25.63 1.58 15.71
CA HIS A 99 26.24 2.05 16.95
C HIS A 99 26.43 0.92 17.97
N LEU A 100 25.53 -0.07 18.00
CA LEU A 100 25.71 -1.27 18.83
C LEU A 100 26.89 -2.11 18.36
N GLU A 101 27.07 -2.28 17.06
CA GLU A 101 28.24 -2.99 16.49
C GLU A 101 29.54 -2.27 16.87
N ALA A 102 29.59 -0.95 16.71
CA ALA A 102 30.75 -0.14 17.12
C ALA A 102 31.00 -0.21 18.64
N TYR A 103 29.95 -0.28 19.45
CA TYR A 103 30.06 -0.43 20.90
C TYR A 103 30.67 -1.77 21.29
N ILE A 104 30.21 -2.89 20.71
CA ILE A 104 30.79 -4.22 20.94
C ILE A 104 32.27 -4.23 20.57
N GLN A 105 32.63 -3.63 19.43
CA GLN A 105 34.02 -3.51 18.99
C GLN A 105 34.88 -2.70 19.98
N GLY A 106 34.34 -1.61 20.51
CA GLY A 106 35.03 -0.81 21.53
C GLY A 106 35.32 -1.60 22.80
N LEU A 107 34.39 -2.45 23.26
CA LEU A 107 34.60 -3.31 24.43
C LEU A 107 35.72 -4.34 24.20
N VAL A 108 35.75 -4.98 23.03
CA VAL A 108 36.76 -6.00 22.69
C VAL A 108 38.16 -5.37 22.57
N ASN A 109 38.28 -4.23 21.89
CA ASN A 109 39.56 -3.52 21.76
C ASN A 109 40.11 -3.08 23.13
N THR A 110 39.22 -2.69 24.06
CA THR A 110 39.62 -2.34 25.44
C THR A 110 40.28 -3.51 26.15
N LYS A 111 39.80 -4.75 25.92
CA LYS A 111 40.41 -5.97 26.47
C LYS A 111 41.76 -6.28 25.82
N GLU A 112 41.89 -6.11 24.49
CA GLU A 112 43.17 -6.30 23.78
C GLU A 112 44.25 -5.35 24.28
N ASP A 113 43.92 -4.08 24.52
CA ASP A 113 44.84 -3.07 25.07
C ASP A 113 45.33 -3.41 26.48
N VAL A 114 44.47 -3.99 27.33
CA VAL A 114 44.84 -4.44 28.68
C VAL A 114 45.75 -5.66 28.60
N MET A 115 45.48 -6.60 27.69
CA MET A 115 46.27 -7.83 27.56
C MET A 115 47.65 -7.59 26.91
N THR A 116 47.76 -6.59 26.04
CA THR A 116 49.04 -6.16 25.45
C THR A 116 49.91 -5.41 26.46
N ARG A 117 49.35 -4.44 27.21
CA ARG A 117 50.06 -3.75 28.30
C ARG A 117 50.52 -4.69 29.42
N ALA A 118 49.73 -5.71 29.77
CA ALA A 118 50.11 -6.70 30.76
C ALA A 118 51.30 -7.59 30.31
N LYS A 119 51.56 -7.71 29.00
CA LYS A 119 52.73 -8.42 28.46
C LYS A 119 53.99 -7.55 28.43
N GLU A 120 53.87 -6.23 28.33
CA GLU A 120 55.01 -5.30 28.32
C GLU A 120 55.69 -5.16 29.69
N ASP A 121 54.97 -5.44 30.79
CA ASP A 121 55.49 -5.34 32.17
C ASP A 121 56.21 -6.63 32.66
N GLY A 122 56.32 -7.66 31.79
CA GLY A 122 57.11 -8.87 32.01
C GLY A 122 58.36 -8.87 31.13
N GLY A 123 59.45 -8.25 31.60
CA GLY A 123 60.55 -7.74 30.79
C GLY A 123 61.29 -8.71 29.84
N ASN A 124 61.68 -8.20 28.67
CA ASN A 124 63.09 -7.90 28.33
C ASN A 124 63.13 -6.97 27.10
N ILE A 125 63.96 -5.93 27.17
CA ILE A 125 64.28 -5.03 26.06
C ILE A 125 65.37 -5.66 25.19
N ASP A 126 65.02 -6.12 23.99
CA ASP A 126 65.89 -6.14 22.82
C ASP A 126 65.13 -6.62 21.57
N GLU A 127 64.55 -5.67 20.83
CA GLU A 127 64.59 -5.56 19.36
C GLU A 127 63.56 -4.51 18.91
N VAL A 128 64.00 -3.25 18.92
CA VAL A 128 63.29 -2.14 18.29
C VAL A 128 63.57 -2.17 16.79
N VAL A 129 62.49 -2.39 16.03
CA VAL A 129 62.25 -1.93 14.65
C VAL A 129 62.94 -2.71 13.54
N LYS A 130 62.15 -3.62 12.94
CA LYS A 130 61.97 -3.70 11.47
C LYS A 130 60.72 -4.51 11.12
N GLY A 131 59.61 -3.79 10.99
CA GLY A 131 58.35 -4.32 10.46
C GLY A 131 57.27 -3.26 10.57
N ALA A 132 56.94 -2.63 9.46
CA ALA A 132 55.85 -1.65 9.34
C ALA A 132 54.55 -2.16 9.97
N PRO A 133 53.61 -1.27 10.38
CA PRO A 133 52.26 -1.70 10.75
C PRO A 133 51.61 -2.29 9.48
N THR A 134 51.69 -3.60 9.33
CA THR A 134 50.96 -4.30 8.29
C THR A 134 49.50 -4.28 8.67
N THR A 135 48.79 -3.33 8.07
CA THR A 135 47.44 -3.45 7.54
C THR A 135 46.55 -4.42 8.33
N SER A 136 45.74 -3.83 9.21
CA SER A 136 44.35 -4.21 9.47
C SER A 136 43.88 -5.41 8.64
N GLY A 137 44.20 -6.61 9.12
CA GLY A 137 43.60 -7.84 8.64
C GLY A 137 42.16 -7.81 9.09
N GLY A 138 41.28 -7.30 8.24
CA GLY A 138 39.84 -7.34 8.45
C GLY A 138 39.41 -8.79 8.54
N LEU A 139 39.42 -9.36 9.75
CA LEU A 139 38.57 -10.50 10.05
C LEU A 139 37.15 -10.05 9.73
N GLN A 140 36.46 -10.82 8.89
CA GLN A 140 35.03 -10.65 8.66
C GLN A 140 34.33 -10.80 10.01
N ARG A 141 34.11 -9.66 10.64
CA ARG A 141 33.68 -9.53 12.02
C ARG A 141 32.20 -9.83 12.09
N THR A 142 31.82 -10.68 13.04
CA THR A 142 30.48 -11.25 13.17
C THR A 142 29.45 -10.10 13.25
N ARG A 143 28.66 -9.91 12.18
CA ARG A 143 27.70 -8.81 12.09
C ARG A 143 26.49 -9.09 12.97
N LEU A 144 25.89 -8.05 13.52
CA LEU A 144 24.63 -8.19 14.25
C LEU A 144 23.52 -8.48 13.25
N HIS A 145 22.72 -9.50 13.53
CA HIS A 145 21.52 -9.82 12.75
C HIS A 145 20.38 -8.82 12.97
N GLY A 146 20.56 -7.85 13.87
CA GLY A 146 19.59 -6.79 14.17
C GLY A 146 19.13 -6.04 12.92
N HIS A 147 20.04 -5.76 11.99
CA HIS A 147 19.67 -5.05 10.75
C HIS A 147 18.68 -5.83 9.88
N ALA A 148 18.89 -7.14 9.70
CA ALA A 148 17.96 -7.98 8.94
C ALA A 148 16.61 -8.14 9.67
N LEU A 149 16.65 -8.35 10.98
CA LEU A 149 15.47 -8.51 11.82
C LEU A 149 14.58 -7.26 11.82
N PHE A 150 15.16 -6.07 12.05
CA PHE A 150 14.38 -4.83 12.05
C PHE A 150 13.85 -4.50 10.67
N LYS A 151 14.62 -4.79 9.60
CA LYS A 151 14.13 -4.65 8.24
C LYS A 151 12.91 -5.52 7.94
N ASP A 152 12.91 -6.78 8.37
CA ASP A 152 11.78 -7.70 8.18
C ASP A 152 10.56 -7.25 9.00
N ILE A 153 10.76 -6.79 10.23
CA ILE A 153 9.69 -6.25 11.09
C ILE A 153 9.11 -4.96 10.51
N ARG A 154 9.96 -4.05 10.01
CA ARG A 154 9.55 -2.83 9.31
C ARG A 154 8.71 -3.17 8.09
N ALA A 155 9.15 -4.12 7.26
CA ALA A 155 8.40 -4.57 6.09
C ALA A 155 7.01 -5.14 6.47
N GLN A 156 6.91 -5.87 7.59
CA GLN A 156 5.62 -6.34 8.10
C GLN A 156 4.73 -5.18 8.58
N ALA A 157 5.27 -4.20 9.28
CA ALA A 157 4.52 -3.01 9.70
C ALA A 157 4.01 -2.20 8.48
N GLU A 158 4.87 -2.00 7.46
CA GLU A 158 4.50 -1.36 6.19
C GLU A 158 3.40 -2.13 5.45
N SER A 159 3.48 -3.46 5.40
CA SER A 159 2.42 -4.28 4.79
C SER A 159 1.07 -4.09 5.49
N GLN A 160 1.06 -3.94 6.83
CA GLN A 160 -0.16 -3.68 7.58
C GLN A 160 -0.69 -2.26 7.35
N ILE A 161 0.20 -1.28 7.16
CA ILE A 161 -0.18 0.09 6.76
C ILE A 161 -0.94 0.04 5.43
N TYR A 162 -0.42 -0.66 4.43
CA TYR A 162 -1.08 -0.79 3.12
C TYR A 162 -2.43 -1.50 3.24
N ALA A 163 -2.50 -2.59 4.00
CA ALA A 163 -3.73 -3.34 4.22
C ALA A 163 -4.80 -2.50 4.93
N ASN A 164 -4.44 -1.72 5.95
CA ASN A 164 -5.36 -0.86 6.69
C ASN A 164 -5.94 0.26 5.81
N ILE A 165 -5.10 0.90 4.99
CA ILE A 165 -5.55 1.91 4.02
C ILE A 165 -6.52 1.28 3.01
N ASN A 166 -6.19 0.13 2.45
CA ASN A 166 -7.05 -0.56 1.48
C ASN A 166 -8.36 -1.04 2.09
N ALA A 167 -8.35 -1.53 3.33
CA ALA A 167 -9.58 -1.91 4.03
C ALA A 167 -10.52 -0.72 4.22
N ARG A 168 -9.97 0.47 4.54
CA ARG A 168 -10.77 1.69 4.65
C ARG A 168 -11.29 2.17 3.29
N VAL A 169 -10.49 2.03 2.22
CA VAL A 169 -10.96 2.24 0.84
C VAL A 169 -12.12 1.29 0.51
N ASP A 170 -12.05 0.02 0.91
CA ASP A 170 -13.13 -0.95 0.70
C ASP A 170 -14.43 -0.57 1.41
N GLU A 171 -14.36 0.03 2.61
CA GLU A 171 -15.54 0.55 3.30
C GLU A 171 -16.24 1.66 2.48
N PHE A 172 -15.48 2.58 1.87
CA PHE A 172 -16.04 3.60 0.98
C PHE A 172 -16.63 2.98 -0.29
N LEU A 173 -15.90 2.05 -0.93
CA LEU A 173 -16.37 1.36 -2.13
C LEU A 173 -17.59 0.47 -1.88
N GLY A 174 -17.78 -0.01 -0.64
CA GLY A 174 -18.97 -0.73 -0.21
C GLY A 174 -20.25 0.10 -0.22
N LEU A 175 -20.15 1.44 -0.23
CA LEU A 175 -21.29 2.35 -0.38
C LEU A 175 -21.74 2.51 -1.84
N ALA A 176 -21.05 1.91 -2.79
CA ALA A 176 -21.34 2.07 -4.21
C ALA A 176 -22.74 1.55 -4.57
N SER A 177 -23.62 2.46 -4.99
CA SER A 177 -24.92 2.13 -5.57
C SER A 177 -25.06 2.77 -6.94
N TYR A 178 -24.75 2.02 -7.99
CA TYR A 178 -24.96 2.48 -9.37
C TYR A 178 -26.31 1.98 -9.88
N GLU A 179 -27.19 2.92 -10.21
CA GLU A 179 -28.49 2.62 -10.80
C GLU A 179 -28.31 2.02 -12.21
N GLY A 180 -28.70 0.74 -12.37
CA GLY A 180 -28.63 0.02 -13.64
C GLY A 180 -27.45 -0.96 -13.81
N ILE A 181 -26.78 -1.35 -12.72
CA ILE A 181 -25.99 -2.59 -12.69
C ILE A 181 -26.91 -3.76 -12.34
N LEU A 182 -27.13 -4.67 -13.29
CA LEU A 182 -27.99 -5.84 -13.08
C LEU A 182 -27.17 -7.02 -12.53
N LEU A 183 -27.45 -7.40 -11.29
CA LEU A 183 -26.76 -8.49 -10.60
C LEU A 183 -27.41 -9.86 -10.87
N THR A 184 -26.61 -10.92 -10.78
CA THR A 184 -27.11 -12.31 -10.76
C THR A 184 -27.81 -12.57 -9.43
N THR A 185 -29.15 -12.52 -9.38
CA THR A 185 -29.88 -13.10 -8.25
C THR A 185 -29.68 -14.61 -8.25
N SER A 186 -28.97 -15.16 -7.26
CA SER A 186 -28.90 -16.60 -7.05
C SER A 186 -30.23 -17.09 -6.47
N THR A 187 -31.14 -17.54 -7.32
CA THR A 187 -32.27 -18.38 -6.89
C THR A 187 -31.74 -19.78 -6.60
N GLY A 188 -31.53 -20.05 -5.31
CA GLY A 188 -31.21 -21.36 -4.76
C GLY A 188 -31.77 -21.46 -3.35
N GLY A 189 -33.07 -21.79 -3.24
CA GLY A 189 -33.77 -22.03 -1.99
C GLY A 189 -35.20 -22.48 -2.25
N MET A 190 -35.43 -23.79 -2.29
CA MET A 190 -36.76 -24.40 -2.16
C MET A 190 -37.26 -24.14 -0.74
N THR A 191 -38.36 -23.38 -0.60
CA THR A 191 -39.34 -23.60 0.47
C THR A 191 -40.71 -23.14 -0.05
N ASP A 192 -41.65 -24.08 -0.11
CA ASP A 192 -43.07 -23.83 -0.29
C ASP A 192 -43.62 -23.00 0.88
N SER A 193 -44.27 -21.87 0.59
CA SER A 193 -45.51 -21.42 1.28
C SER A 193 -45.91 -20.00 0.88
N ALA A 194 -47.22 -19.84 0.73
CA ALA A 194 -47.95 -18.64 0.39
C ALA A 194 -47.66 -17.44 1.33
N GLY A 195 -47.66 -16.23 0.77
CA GLY A 195 -47.54 -14.99 1.55
C GLY A 195 -47.21 -13.76 0.72
N ASP A 196 -48.25 -13.28 0.02
CA ASP A 196 -48.56 -11.93 -0.45
C ASP A 196 -47.60 -10.73 -0.18
N GLN A 197 -47.52 -9.86 -1.21
CA GLN A 197 -47.30 -8.39 -1.25
C GLN A 197 -45.93 -7.78 -1.64
N THR A 198 -46.08 -6.83 -2.59
CA THR A 198 -45.20 -5.75 -3.09
C THR A 198 -44.28 -6.12 -4.28
N ALA A 199 -44.28 -5.44 -5.44
CA ALA A 199 -45.01 -4.26 -5.89
C ALA A 199 -45.15 -4.27 -7.43
N THR A 200 -46.37 -3.98 -7.86
CA THR A 200 -46.88 -3.66 -9.19
C THR A 200 -46.18 -2.44 -9.79
N ILE A 201 -45.52 -2.56 -10.94
CA ILE A 201 -45.52 -1.53 -12.01
C ILE A 201 -45.32 -2.23 -13.37
N LEU A 202 -46.42 -2.62 -14.02
CA LEU A 202 -46.56 -2.53 -15.47
C LEU A 202 -48.06 -2.59 -15.79
N GLU A 203 -48.46 -1.80 -16.79
CA GLU A 203 -49.82 -1.67 -17.38
C GLU A 203 -50.84 -0.78 -16.67
N THR A 204 -51.12 0.37 -17.30
CA THR A 204 -52.48 0.77 -17.70
C THR A 204 -52.41 2.04 -18.58
N ALA A 205 -52.90 1.92 -19.82
CA ALA A 205 -53.68 2.92 -20.59
C ALA A 205 -53.59 2.60 -22.10
N THR A 206 -54.37 1.64 -22.62
CA THR A 206 -55.69 1.80 -23.28
C THR A 206 -55.72 2.69 -24.55
N LEU A 207 -56.14 2.05 -25.65
CA LEU A 207 -56.49 2.57 -26.97
C LEU A 207 -57.86 3.29 -27.00
N GLY A 208 -57.97 4.33 -27.84
CA GLY A 208 -59.23 4.93 -28.34
C GLY A 208 -59.07 6.36 -28.89
N GLY A 209 -59.10 6.55 -30.22
CA GLY A 209 -58.71 7.78 -30.97
C GLY A 209 -59.72 8.96 -31.01
N PRO A 210 -59.76 9.85 -32.03
CA PRO A 210 -58.95 9.93 -33.27
C PRO A 210 -58.33 11.33 -33.60
N ALA A 211 -57.43 11.33 -34.59
CA ALA A 211 -57.11 12.41 -35.55
C ALA A 211 -56.74 13.83 -35.05
N ALA A 212 -55.44 14.16 -35.10
CA ALA A 212 -54.94 15.45 -35.62
C ALA A 212 -53.45 15.33 -35.96
N ALA A 213 -53.11 15.62 -37.22
CA ALA A 213 -51.74 15.70 -37.72
C ALA A 213 -50.98 16.84 -37.03
N GLY A 214 -49.76 16.57 -36.56
CA GLY A 214 -48.91 17.58 -35.94
C GLY A 214 -47.55 17.00 -35.57
N SER A 215 -46.62 17.03 -36.51
CA SER A 215 -45.21 16.76 -36.30
C SER A 215 -44.68 17.63 -35.16
N ARG A 216 -44.30 17.05 -34.03
CA ARG A 216 -43.59 17.77 -32.96
C ARG A 216 -42.45 16.92 -32.45
N ALA A 217 -41.26 17.37 -32.82
CA ALA A 217 -39.97 16.85 -32.43
C ALA A 217 -39.90 16.58 -30.92
N ARG A 218 -39.44 15.37 -30.57
CA ARG A 218 -39.08 14.96 -29.22
C ARG A 218 -37.87 15.78 -28.78
N ALA A 219 -38.11 16.94 -28.19
CA ALA A 219 -37.10 17.67 -27.44
C ALA A 219 -36.66 16.78 -26.28
N GLY A 220 -35.48 16.19 -26.37
CA GLY A 220 -34.86 15.48 -25.26
C GLY A 220 -34.68 16.45 -24.10
N ASN A 221 -35.15 16.07 -22.92
CA ASN A 221 -34.75 16.75 -21.68
C ASN A 221 -33.21 16.83 -21.65
N PRO A 222 -32.61 17.99 -21.31
CA PRO A 222 -31.16 18.06 -21.14
C PRO A 222 -30.77 17.06 -20.06
N LEU A 223 -29.91 16.10 -20.42
CA LEU A 223 -29.32 15.16 -19.48
C LEU A 223 -28.70 15.97 -18.34
N LYS A 224 -29.12 15.70 -17.10
CA LYS A 224 -28.51 16.27 -15.89
C LYS A 224 -26.99 16.04 -15.99
N PRO A 225 -26.14 17.05 -15.73
CA PRO A 225 -24.70 16.84 -15.73
C PRO A 225 -24.38 15.73 -14.72
N VAL A 226 -23.65 14.72 -15.19
CA VAL A 226 -23.20 13.62 -14.36
C VAL A 226 -22.14 14.20 -13.43
N VAL A 227 -22.43 14.17 -12.13
CA VAL A 227 -21.50 14.57 -11.08
C VAL A 227 -20.89 13.32 -10.46
N PRO A 228 -19.64 13.36 -9.98
CA PRO A 228 -19.05 12.23 -9.27
C PRO A 228 -19.90 11.82 -8.06
N SER A 229 -19.90 10.54 -7.75
CA SER A 229 -20.56 9.94 -6.60
C SER A 229 -19.94 10.49 -5.31
N GLU A 230 -20.78 10.86 -4.35
CA GLU A 230 -20.36 11.47 -3.08
C GLU A 230 -19.32 10.63 -2.34
N TYR A 231 -19.50 9.31 -2.31
CA TYR A 231 -18.57 8.39 -1.64
C TYR A 231 -17.16 8.39 -2.28
N ILE A 232 -17.03 8.65 -3.59
CA ILE A 232 -15.72 8.74 -4.27
C ILE A 232 -15.04 10.05 -3.90
N VAL A 233 -15.78 11.15 -3.90
CA VAL A 233 -15.26 12.47 -3.52
C VAL A 233 -14.77 12.44 -2.07
N ASP A 234 -15.56 11.88 -1.16
CA ASP A 234 -15.19 11.72 0.25
C ASP A 234 -13.99 10.80 0.43
N MET A 235 -13.91 9.70 -0.33
CA MET A 235 -12.76 8.79 -0.31
C MET A 235 -11.47 9.47 -0.79
N MET A 236 -11.52 10.25 -1.89
CA MET A 236 -10.36 11.00 -2.38
C MET A 236 -9.93 12.06 -1.37
N ALA A 237 -10.87 12.78 -0.77
CA ALA A 237 -10.60 13.78 0.26
C ALA A 237 -9.99 13.15 1.52
N TRP A 238 -10.51 11.99 1.94
CA TRP A 238 -9.97 11.21 3.04
C TRP A 238 -8.54 10.73 2.76
N LEU A 239 -8.27 10.18 1.57
CA LEU A 239 -6.91 9.76 1.18
C LEU A 239 -5.94 10.94 1.16
N ALA A 240 -6.32 12.06 0.56
CA ALA A 240 -5.49 13.26 0.52
C ALA A 240 -5.16 13.78 1.93
N THR A 241 -6.16 13.82 2.80
CA THR A 241 -5.99 14.24 4.20
C THR A 241 -5.10 13.26 4.97
N THR A 242 -5.28 11.96 4.74
CA THR A 242 -4.51 10.89 5.37
C THR A 242 -3.03 10.99 5.00
N PHE A 243 -2.69 11.12 3.71
CA PHE A 243 -1.30 11.29 3.28
C PHE A 243 -0.67 12.60 3.76
N ARG A 244 -1.45 13.69 3.85
CA ARG A 244 -0.98 14.98 4.38
C ARG A 244 -0.75 14.95 5.90
N ALA A 245 -1.58 14.22 6.64
CA ALA A 245 -1.50 14.12 8.09
C ALA A 245 -0.27 13.33 8.56
N PHE A 246 0.27 12.45 7.72
CA PHE A 246 1.43 11.64 8.06
C PHE A 246 2.76 12.32 7.75
N THR A 247 3.12 13.34 8.54
CA THR A 247 4.43 14.01 8.42
C THR A 247 5.62 13.09 8.72
N ASN A 248 5.39 12.01 9.46
CA ASN A 248 6.44 11.08 9.89
C ASN A 248 6.50 9.80 9.03
N LEU A 249 5.58 9.61 8.08
CA LEU A 249 5.62 8.42 7.23
C LEU A 249 6.82 8.53 6.26
N PRO A 250 7.71 7.53 6.20
CA PRO A 250 8.82 7.58 5.27
C PRO A 250 8.31 7.73 3.84
N VAL A 251 8.93 8.61 3.05
CA VAL A 251 8.46 8.99 1.71
C VAL A 251 8.21 7.77 0.83
N LYS A 252 9.13 6.79 0.84
CA LYS A 252 8.98 5.54 0.05
C LYS A 252 7.76 4.71 0.44
N VAL A 253 7.43 4.67 1.73
CA VAL A 253 6.25 3.96 2.25
C VAL A 253 4.99 4.69 1.83
N ALA A 254 4.98 6.03 1.93
CA ALA A 254 3.87 6.86 1.46
C ALA A 254 3.62 6.69 -0.05
N GLN A 255 4.70 6.67 -0.86
CA GLN A 255 4.64 6.46 -2.30
C GLN A 255 4.02 5.10 -2.63
N THR A 256 4.51 4.05 -1.97
CA THR A 256 4.01 2.68 -2.16
C THR A 256 2.55 2.57 -1.72
N ALA A 257 2.19 3.13 -0.57
CA ALA A 257 0.81 3.16 -0.07
C ALA A 257 -0.15 3.87 -1.04
N CYS A 258 0.26 4.99 -1.62
CA CYS A 258 -0.53 5.70 -2.62
C CYS A 258 -0.72 4.86 -3.89
N LEU A 259 0.35 4.24 -4.39
CA LEU A 259 0.28 3.37 -5.58
C LEU A 259 -0.61 2.16 -5.34
N THR A 260 -0.50 1.50 -4.18
CA THR A 260 -1.32 0.33 -3.85
C THR A 260 -2.78 0.71 -3.66
N ALA A 261 -3.08 1.84 -2.99
CA ALA A 261 -4.44 2.34 -2.84
C ALA A 261 -5.08 2.67 -4.20
N CYS A 262 -4.39 3.40 -5.08
CA CYS A 262 -4.89 3.71 -6.42
C CYS A 262 -5.13 2.45 -7.26
N LYS A 263 -4.22 1.47 -7.21
CA LYS A 263 -4.40 0.17 -7.90
C LYS A 263 -5.61 -0.59 -7.37
N HIS A 264 -5.81 -0.55 -6.06
CA HIS A 264 -6.95 -1.19 -5.42
C HIS A 264 -8.27 -0.55 -5.85
N ILE A 265 -8.34 0.79 -5.85
CA ILE A 265 -9.49 1.55 -6.36
C ILE A 265 -9.80 1.17 -7.80
N ALA A 266 -8.80 1.25 -8.70
CA ALA A 266 -8.99 0.93 -10.12
C ALA A 266 -9.50 -0.51 -10.32
N SER A 267 -8.90 -1.48 -9.62
CA SER A 267 -9.30 -2.89 -9.70
C SER A 267 -10.71 -3.13 -9.16
N SER A 268 -11.09 -2.44 -8.08
CA SER A 268 -12.43 -2.55 -7.48
C SER A 268 -13.50 -1.91 -8.36
N LEU A 269 -13.25 -0.73 -8.92
CA LEU A 269 -14.16 -0.11 -9.91
C LEU A 269 -14.31 -0.98 -11.17
N GLN A 270 -13.20 -1.60 -11.63
CA GLN A 270 -13.26 -2.57 -12.71
C GLN A 270 -14.10 -3.80 -12.33
N ASN A 271 -13.94 -4.33 -11.12
CA ASN A 271 -14.74 -5.46 -10.63
C ASN A 271 -16.23 -5.12 -10.45
N GLN A 272 -16.59 -3.86 -10.23
CA GLN A 272 -17.99 -3.43 -10.20
C GLN A 272 -18.64 -3.49 -11.60
N ILE A 273 -17.87 -3.35 -12.68
CA ILE A 273 -18.35 -3.45 -14.07
C ILE A 273 -18.23 -4.87 -14.62
N LEU A 274 -17.10 -5.56 -14.35
CA LEU A 274 -16.73 -6.85 -14.93
C LEU A 274 -16.83 -8.01 -13.93
N GLY A 275 -17.41 -7.78 -12.76
CA GLY A 275 -17.52 -8.77 -11.71
C GLY A 275 -18.28 -10.03 -12.17
N PRO A 276 -18.00 -11.20 -11.58
CA PRO A 276 -18.64 -12.46 -11.95
C PRO A 276 -20.17 -12.43 -11.80
N ASN A 277 -20.67 -11.55 -10.94
CA ASN A 277 -22.09 -11.40 -10.64
C ASN A 277 -22.78 -10.31 -11.47
N VAL A 278 -22.07 -9.64 -12.40
CA VAL A 278 -22.61 -8.57 -13.23
C VAL A 278 -23.11 -9.15 -14.55
N LYS A 279 -24.42 -9.03 -14.83
CA LYS A 279 -25.03 -9.51 -16.07
C LYS A 279 -25.10 -8.42 -17.15
N ALA A 280 -25.40 -7.20 -16.74
CA ALA A 280 -25.54 -6.05 -17.64
C ALA A 280 -25.24 -4.76 -16.87
N VAL A 281 -24.71 -3.78 -17.60
CA VAL A 281 -24.45 -2.44 -17.10
C VAL A 281 -25.12 -1.45 -18.04
N SER A 282 -25.94 -0.56 -17.49
CA SER A 282 -26.60 0.50 -18.24
C SER A 282 -25.60 1.56 -18.72
N GLU A 283 -25.93 2.25 -19.81
CA GLU A 283 -25.11 3.38 -20.27
C GLU A 283 -25.02 4.48 -19.20
N SER A 284 -26.09 4.71 -18.44
CA SER A 284 -26.10 5.68 -17.33
C SER A 284 -25.14 5.29 -16.21
N ALA A 285 -25.08 4.00 -15.83
CA ALA A 285 -24.13 3.51 -14.84
C ALA A 285 -22.68 3.65 -15.34
N LEU A 286 -22.42 3.34 -16.63
CA LEU A 286 -21.10 3.55 -17.22
C LEU A 286 -20.68 5.02 -17.25
N ARG A 287 -21.60 5.94 -17.56
CA ARG A 287 -21.33 7.38 -17.49
C ARG A 287 -21.04 7.85 -16.06
N GLN A 288 -21.74 7.31 -15.06
CA GLN A 288 -21.47 7.60 -13.64
C GLN A 288 -20.07 7.11 -13.22
N ILE A 289 -19.73 5.86 -13.53
CA ILE A 289 -18.40 5.31 -13.23
C ILE A 289 -17.29 6.06 -13.98
N SER A 290 -17.57 6.53 -15.21
CA SER A 290 -16.65 7.40 -15.95
C SER A 290 -16.37 8.72 -15.21
N SER A 291 -17.40 9.33 -14.64
CA SER A 291 -17.26 10.54 -13.82
C SER A 291 -16.48 10.27 -12.53
N ASP A 292 -16.72 9.13 -11.89
CA ASP A 292 -16.02 8.72 -10.67
C ASP A 292 -14.54 8.41 -10.93
N LEU A 293 -14.25 7.81 -12.09
CA LEU A 293 -12.88 7.58 -12.54
C LEU A 293 -12.15 8.89 -12.84
N ALA A 294 -12.84 9.88 -13.42
CA ALA A 294 -12.27 11.21 -13.66
C ALA A 294 -11.88 11.91 -12.34
N GLU A 295 -12.66 11.71 -11.27
CA GLU A 295 -12.30 12.21 -9.93
C GLU A 295 -11.05 11.51 -9.38
N CYS A 296 -10.92 10.20 -9.58
CA CYS A 296 -9.71 9.45 -9.21
C CYS A 296 -8.46 9.93 -9.99
N GLU A 297 -8.62 10.27 -11.28
CA GLU A 297 -7.54 10.86 -12.09
C GLU A 297 -7.18 12.28 -11.63
N SER A 298 -8.18 13.07 -11.23
CA SER A 298 -7.97 14.40 -10.64
C SER A 298 -7.10 14.29 -9.37
N PHE A 299 -7.44 13.34 -8.50
CA PHE A 299 -6.62 13.02 -7.33
C PHE A 299 -5.18 12.63 -7.72
N ALA A 300 -4.98 11.76 -8.71
CA ALA A 300 -3.65 11.40 -9.20
C ALA A 300 -2.83 12.62 -9.69
N ARG A 301 -3.48 13.56 -10.40
CA ARG A 301 -2.86 14.80 -10.89
C ARG A 301 -2.51 15.79 -9.78
N SER A 302 -3.21 15.73 -8.65
CA SER A 302 -2.98 16.62 -7.50
C SER A 302 -1.63 16.39 -6.79
N LYS A 303 -0.90 15.34 -7.15
CA LYS A 303 0.36 14.90 -6.50
C LYS A 303 0.16 14.69 -4.98
N PRO A 304 -0.58 13.64 -4.59
CA PRO A 304 -0.99 13.41 -3.20
C PRO A 304 0.17 13.11 -2.25
N VAL A 305 1.31 12.62 -2.77
CA VAL A 305 2.50 12.26 -2.01
C VAL A 305 3.75 12.85 -2.69
N PRO A 306 4.76 13.33 -1.93
CA PRO A 306 6.01 13.81 -2.50
C PRO A 306 6.72 12.74 -3.35
N ASP A 307 7.32 13.22 -4.44
CA ASP A 307 8.18 12.43 -5.34
C ASP A 307 7.53 11.18 -5.99
N VAL A 308 6.21 11.07 -5.98
CA VAL A 308 5.50 10.12 -6.85
C VAL A 308 5.44 10.66 -8.28
N ASP A 309 5.72 9.81 -9.26
CA ASP A 309 5.48 10.12 -10.67
C ASP A 309 3.97 10.12 -10.97
N THR A 310 3.43 11.31 -11.20
CA THR A 310 2.03 11.53 -11.59
C THR A 310 1.65 10.72 -12.84
N SER A 311 2.58 10.51 -13.77
CA SER A 311 2.35 9.73 -15.00
C SER A 311 2.05 8.28 -14.65
N MET A 312 2.78 7.72 -13.69
CA MET A 312 2.57 6.35 -13.21
C MET A 312 1.23 6.20 -12.49
N LEU A 313 0.81 7.20 -11.70
CA LEU A 313 -0.50 7.18 -11.04
C LEU A 313 -1.66 7.23 -12.03
N ILE A 314 -1.56 8.07 -13.08
CA ILE A 314 -2.58 8.13 -14.13
C ILE A 314 -2.63 6.81 -14.90
N LEU A 315 -1.48 6.18 -15.17
CA LEU A 315 -1.40 4.92 -15.91
C LEU A 315 -2.15 3.77 -15.19
N ILE A 316 -2.26 3.81 -13.86
CA ILE A 316 -3.05 2.83 -13.09
C ILE A 316 -4.52 2.82 -13.51
N PHE A 317 -5.08 3.99 -13.85
CA PHE A 317 -6.49 4.14 -14.24
C PHE A 317 -6.73 3.99 -15.75
N ALA A 318 -5.66 4.00 -16.56
CA ALA A 318 -5.74 4.07 -18.01
C ALA A 318 -6.50 2.89 -18.65
N ASP A 319 -6.25 1.66 -18.19
CA ASP A 319 -6.91 0.47 -18.74
C ASP A 319 -8.43 0.51 -18.53
N LEU A 320 -8.86 0.95 -17.34
CA LEU A 320 -10.29 1.10 -17.03
C LEU A 320 -10.92 2.25 -17.83
N ARG A 321 -10.18 3.36 -17.97
CA ARG A 321 -10.64 4.52 -18.76
C ARG A 321 -10.84 4.14 -20.22
N MET A 322 -9.85 3.49 -20.83
CA MET A 322 -9.92 3.01 -22.22
C MET A 322 -11.10 2.05 -22.42
N LEU A 323 -11.36 1.17 -21.46
CA LEU A 323 -12.48 0.25 -21.52
C LEU A 323 -13.82 0.99 -21.52
N ILE A 324 -14.00 1.94 -20.60
CA ILE A 324 -15.24 2.72 -20.50
C ILE A 324 -15.43 3.57 -21.76
N ASP A 325 -14.38 4.24 -22.23
CA ASP A 325 -14.42 5.07 -23.45
C ASP A 325 -14.76 4.26 -24.69
N LEU A 326 -14.19 3.06 -24.85
CA LEU A 326 -14.50 2.17 -25.97
C LEU A 326 -16.01 1.85 -26.03
N VAL A 327 -16.62 1.57 -24.88
CA VAL A 327 -18.04 1.23 -24.80
C VAL A 327 -18.92 2.47 -25.02
N LEU A 328 -18.52 3.64 -24.52
CA LEU A 328 -19.30 4.88 -24.65
C LEU A 328 -19.18 5.53 -26.04
N LEU A 329 -18.05 5.37 -26.72
CA LEU A 329 -17.80 5.95 -28.06
C LEU A 329 -18.16 4.98 -29.21
N ASP A 330 -18.43 3.71 -28.93
CA ASP A 330 -18.74 2.64 -29.90
C ASP A 330 -17.66 2.42 -30.98
N ASP A 331 -16.40 2.79 -30.71
CA ASP A 331 -15.26 2.76 -31.64
C ASP A 331 -14.59 1.37 -31.78
N TRP A 332 -15.40 0.32 -31.92
CA TRP A 332 -14.93 -1.06 -31.99
C TRP A 332 -14.04 -1.37 -33.21
N ALA A 333 -14.26 -0.68 -34.33
CA ALA A 333 -13.51 -0.90 -35.57
C ALA A 333 -12.03 -0.50 -35.44
N VAL A 334 -11.74 0.61 -34.75
CA VAL A 334 -10.38 1.10 -34.50
C VAL A 334 -9.69 0.24 -33.45
N PHE A 335 -10.42 -0.21 -32.43
CA PHE A 335 -9.88 -1.09 -31.39
C PHE A 335 -9.49 -2.48 -31.93
N LEU A 336 -10.34 -3.11 -32.73
CA LEU A 336 -10.10 -4.45 -33.28
C LEU A 336 -8.94 -4.48 -34.29
N THR A 337 -8.70 -3.38 -35.00
CA THR A 337 -7.59 -3.30 -35.96
C THR A 337 -6.23 -3.17 -35.26
N GLY A 338 -6.16 -2.50 -34.10
CA GLY A 338 -4.94 -2.36 -33.30
C GLY A 338 -4.57 -3.57 -32.43
N TYR A 339 -5.55 -4.34 -31.93
CA TYR A 339 -5.31 -5.42 -30.94
C TYR A 339 -5.12 -6.83 -31.49
N SER A 340 -5.21 -7.02 -32.81
CA SER A 340 -4.96 -8.32 -33.48
C SER A 340 -3.56 -8.91 -33.23
N ASN A 341 -2.62 -8.13 -32.68
CA ASN A 341 -1.22 -8.51 -32.47
C ASN A 341 -0.82 -8.89 -31.04
N SER A 342 -1.70 -8.81 -30.03
CA SER A 342 -1.33 -9.08 -28.61
C SER A 342 -2.20 -10.17 -27.97
N ARG A 343 -1.72 -11.42 -28.01
CA ARG A 343 -2.43 -12.67 -27.63
C ARG A 343 -2.66 -12.91 -26.12
N GLY A 344 -2.42 -11.94 -25.24
CA GLY A 344 -2.32 -12.19 -23.79
C GLY A 344 -3.58 -11.99 -22.94
N SER A 345 -4.51 -11.10 -23.32
CA SER A 345 -5.52 -10.57 -22.40
C SER A 345 -6.94 -10.59 -22.99
N MET A 346 -7.39 -11.74 -23.52
CA MET A 346 -8.60 -11.79 -24.36
C MET A 346 -9.84 -12.43 -23.69
N ARG A 347 -9.72 -12.96 -22.46
CA ARG A 347 -10.83 -13.65 -21.79
C ARG A 347 -11.94 -12.71 -21.30
N TRP A 348 -11.59 -11.50 -20.86
CA TRP A 348 -12.55 -10.49 -20.40
C TRP A 348 -13.17 -9.72 -21.58
N LEU A 349 -12.41 -9.48 -22.66
CA LEU A 349 -12.91 -8.94 -23.93
C LEU A 349 -14.00 -9.82 -24.54
N LEU A 350 -13.87 -11.15 -24.51
CA LEU A 350 -14.90 -12.07 -24.98
C LEU A 350 -16.20 -11.97 -24.16
N ARG A 351 -16.12 -11.72 -22.85
CA ARG A 351 -17.29 -11.53 -21.98
C ARG A 351 -18.01 -10.21 -22.26
N LEU A 352 -17.25 -9.13 -22.47
CA LEU A 352 -17.78 -7.81 -22.83
C LEU A 352 -18.36 -7.77 -24.25
N VAL A 353 -17.67 -8.35 -25.23
CA VAL A 353 -18.16 -8.47 -26.61
C VAL A 353 -19.39 -9.36 -26.67
N ALA A 354 -19.44 -10.46 -25.92
CA ALA A 354 -20.64 -11.29 -25.82
C ALA A 354 -21.81 -10.52 -25.17
N GLY A 355 -21.56 -9.75 -24.11
CA GLY A 355 -22.56 -8.91 -23.45
C GLY A 355 -23.09 -7.78 -24.34
N ALA A 356 -22.20 -7.02 -24.98
CA ALA A 356 -22.56 -5.93 -25.88
C ALA A 356 -23.25 -6.44 -27.16
N SER A 357 -22.80 -7.56 -27.72
CA SER A 357 -23.46 -8.20 -28.87
C SER A 357 -24.81 -8.81 -28.49
N TYR A 358 -24.94 -9.36 -27.28
CA TYR A 358 -26.20 -9.84 -26.73
C TYR A 358 -27.17 -8.69 -26.48
N PHE A 359 -26.71 -7.59 -25.90
CA PHE A 359 -27.49 -6.37 -25.67
C PHE A 359 -27.95 -5.71 -26.99
N ARG A 360 -27.08 -5.68 -28.00
CA ARG A 360 -27.39 -5.20 -29.37
C ARG A 360 -28.40 -6.12 -30.08
N ARG A 361 -28.35 -7.45 -29.86
CA ARG A 361 -29.39 -8.39 -30.33
C ARG A 361 -30.70 -8.25 -29.56
N LEU A 362 -30.65 -7.98 -28.25
CA LEU A 362 -31.83 -7.81 -27.42
C LEU A 362 -32.57 -6.52 -27.77
N LEU A 363 -31.85 -5.40 -27.94
CA LEU A 363 -32.40 -4.12 -28.41
C LEU A 363 -32.86 -4.18 -29.87
N GLY A 364 -32.10 -4.83 -30.75
CA GLY A 364 -32.52 -5.06 -32.13
C GLY A 364 -33.78 -5.92 -32.24
N SER A 365 -33.94 -6.91 -31.35
CA SER A 365 -35.15 -7.72 -31.28
C SER A 365 -36.32 -7.00 -30.61
N ALA A 366 -36.07 -6.11 -29.65
CA ALA A 366 -37.11 -5.31 -28.98
C ALA A 366 -37.65 -4.16 -29.86
N VAL A 367 -36.82 -3.63 -30.77
CA VAL A 367 -37.24 -2.65 -31.79
C VAL A 367 -37.87 -3.32 -33.01
N SER A 368 -37.65 -4.63 -33.19
CA SER A 368 -38.29 -5.45 -34.22
C SER A 368 -39.60 -6.10 -33.71
N VAL A 369 -40.46 -5.35 -33.02
CA VAL A 369 -41.88 -5.72 -32.95
C VAL A 369 -42.45 -5.41 -34.34
N LYS A 370 -42.69 -6.49 -35.11
CA LYS A 370 -43.30 -6.43 -36.44
C LYS A 370 -44.59 -5.61 -36.35
N PRO A 371 -44.82 -4.65 -37.27
CA PRO A 371 -46.12 -4.03 -37.38
C PRO A 371 -47.12 -5.12 -37.76
N TYR A 372 -48.11 -5.35 -36.90
CA TYR A 372 -49.39 -5.94 -37.29
C TYR A 372 -50.26 -4.84 -37.89
#